data_AF-A0A3D3JZ72-F1
#
_entry.id   AF-A0A3D3JZ72-F1
#
_cell.length_a   1.000
_cell.length_b   1.000
_cell.length_c   1.000
_cell.angle_alpha   90.00
_cell.angle_beta   90.00
_cell.angle_gamma   90.00
#
_symmetry.space_group_name_H-M   'P 1'
#
loop_
_entity.id
_entity.type
_entity.pdbx_description
1 polymer ?
#
loop_
_entity_poly.entity_id
_entity_poly.type
_entity_poly.pdbx_seq_one_letter_code
_entity_poly.pdbx_strand_id
1 'polypeptide(L)'
;MLNKLAASELVLNPDGSVYHLNLLPEEIAGKIILVGDPDRVPKVSKYFDNIEFKKNKREFYTHTGTLRGERITVMSTGIGTEN
;
A
#
# COMPACT_ATOMS: atom_id res chain seq x y z
N MET A 1 8.57 21.12 -11.98
CA MET A 1 9.25 19.81 -12.04
C MET A 1 9.11 19.17 -10.68
N LEU A 2 8.81 17.87 -10.58
CA LEU A 2 8.97 17.18 -9.29
C LEU A 2 10.46 17.21 -8.93
N ASN A 3 10.80 17.82 -7.81
CA ASN A 3 12.15 17.74 -7.27
C ASN A 3 12.43 16.29 -6.92
N LYS A 4 13.44 15.71 -7.58
CA LYS A 4 13.91 14.35 -7.27
C LYS A 4 14.57 14.40 -5.90
N LEU A 5 13.98 13.71 -4.92
CA LEU A 5 14.53 13.59 -3.58
C LEU A 5 15.90 12.90 -3.63
N ALA A 6 16.78 13.26 -2.70
CA ALA A 6 18.06 12.57 -2.55
C ALA A 6 17.84 11.12 -2.09
N ALA A 7 18.78 10.23 -2.40
CA ALA A 7 18.68 8.82 -1.99
C ALA A 7 18.64 8.63 -0.46
N SER A 8 19.19 9.60 0.29
CA SER A 8 19.11 9.66 1.75
C SER A 8 17.74 10.10 2.28
N GLU A 9 16.92 10.75 1.46
CA GLU A 9 15.59 11.27 1.83
C GLU A 9 14.48 10.28 1.46
N LEU A 10 14.63 9.57 0.33
CA LEU A 10 13.71 8.52 -0.11
C LEU A 10 14.49 7.25 -0.46
N VAL A 11 14.52 6.32 0.48
CA VAL A 11 15.17 5.04 0.30
C VAL A 11 14.28 4.13 -0.56
N LEU A 12 14.79 3.75 -1.72
CA LEU A 12 14.14 2.85 -2.67
C LEU A 12 14.89 1.52 -2.76
N ASN A 13 14.15 0.45 -3.01
CA ASN A 13 14.72 -0.85 -3.35
C ASN A 13 15.28 -0.83 -4.80
N PRO A 14 16.05 -1.85 -5.22
CA PRO A 14 16.59 -1.93 -6.59
C PRO A 14 15.52 -1.91 -7.69
N ASP A 15 14.29 -2.35 -7.40
CA ASP A 15 13.15 -2.32 -8.32
C ASP A 15 12.41 -0.97 -8.35
N GLY A 16 12.87 0.02 -7.58
CA GLY A 16 12.25 1.34 -7.47
C GLY A 16 11.11 1.44 -6.47
N SER A 17 10.73 0.34 -5.80
CA SER A 17 9.70 0.36 -4.77
C SER A 17 10.18 1.00 -3.47
N VAL A 18 9.26 1.56 -2.68
CA VAL A 18 9.62 2.19 -1.39
C VAL A 18 10.09 1.13 -0.39
N TYR A 19 11.16 1.44 0.35
CA TYR A 19 11.89 0.46 1.15
C TYR A 19 11.01 -0.36 2.12
N HIS A 20 10.13 0.26 2.90
CA HIS A 20 9.36 -0.47 3.92
C HIS A 20 8.19 -1.28 3.35
N LEU A 21 7.45 -0.69 2.41
CA LEU A 21 6.20 -1.27 1.89
C LEU A 21 6.43 -2.17 0.66
N ASN A 22 7.59 -2.06 0.00
CA ASN A 22 7.85 -2.63 -1.31
C ASN A 22 6.82 -2.22 -2.37
N LEU A 23 6.16 -1.06 -2.24
CA LEU A 23 5.17 -0.61 -3.22
C LEU A 23 5.79 0.31 -4.28
N LEU A 24 5.35 0.13 -5.52
CA LEU A 24 5.53 1.06 -6.63
C LEU A 24 4.38 2.08 -6.65
N PRO A 25 4.57 3.29 -7.22
CA PRO A 25 3.52 4.31 -7.27
C PRO A 25 2.21 3.84 -7.92
N GLU A 26 2.28 2.98 -8.93
CA GLU A 26 1.13 2.42 -9.63
C GLU A 26 0.38 1.36 -8.82
N GLU A 27 1.00 0.77 -7.79
CA GLU A 27 0.42 -0.31 -6.98
C GLU A 27 -0.50 0.22 -5.85
N ILE A 28 -0.56 1.55 -5.65
CA ILE A 28 -1.31 2.20 -4.58
C ILE A 28 -2.29 3.25 -5.13
N ALA A 29 -3.47 3.36 -4.50
CA ALA A 29 -4.47 4.35 -4.83
C ALA A 29 -4.26 5.66 -4.03
N GLY A 30 -4.84 6.75 -4.51
CA GLY A 30 -4.88 8.01 -3.75
C GLY A 30 -5.78 7.96 -2.50
N LYS A 31 -6.75 7.04 -2.46
CA LYS A 31 -7.61 6.78 -1.31
C LYS A 31 -7.20 5.49 -0.61
N ILE A 32 -6.83 5.59 0.66
CA ILE A 32 -6.25 4.48 1.42
C ILE A 32 -7.02 4.29 2.74
N ILE A 33 -7.39 3.03 3.03
CA ILE A 33 -7.89 2.58 4.34
C ILE A 33 -6.73 1.91 5.07
N LEU A 34 -6.44 2.36 6.29
CA LEU A 34 -5.42 1.75 7.15
C LEU A 34 -6.08 0.83 8.17
N VAL A 35 -5.46 -0.33 8.38
CA VAL A 35 -5.83 -1.29 9.42
C VAL A 35 -4.57 -1.72 10.19
N GLY A 36 -4.68 -2.11 11.46
CA GLY A 36 -3.51 -2.62 12.17
C GLY A 36 -3.15 -4.04 11.75
N ASP A 37 -4.10 -4.96 11.93
CA ASP A 37 -3.94 -6.39 11.68
C ASP A 37 -3.90 -6.73 10.17
N PRO A 38 -2.84 -7.40 9.68
CA PRO A 38 -2.74 -7.98 8.34
C PRO A 38 -3.99 -8.73 7.87
N ASP A 39 -4.58 -9.55 8.73
CA ASP A 39 -5.72 -10.40 8.38
C ASP A 39 -7.01 -9.59 8.16
N ARG A 40 -7.00 -8.29 8.48
CA ARG A 40 -8.11 -7.38 8.20
C ARG A 40 -8.11 -6.87 6.76
N VAL A 41 -6.97 -6.86 6.08
CA VAL A 41 -6.85 -6.46 4.67
C VAL A 41 -7.75 -7.30 3.75
N PRO A 42 -7.72 -8.65 3.77
CA PRO A 42 -8.65 -9.46 2.98
C PRO A 42 -10.11 -9.29 3.44
N LYS A 43 -10.37 -9.03 4.72
CA LYS A 43 -11.73 -8.82 5.26
C LYS A 43 -12.36 -7.51 4.77
N VAL A 44 -11.57 -6.49 4.50
CA VAL A 44 -12.02 -5.21 3.91
C VAL A 44 -12.12 -5.33 2.40
N SER A 45 -11.07 -5.80 1.74
CA SER A 45 -11.01 -5.87 0.27
C SER A 45 -12.01 -6.85 -0.35
N LYS A 46 -12.60 -7.78 0.41
CA LYS A 46 -13.73 -8.61 -0.08
C LYS A 46 -14.96 -7.80 -0.53
N TYR A 47 -15.06 -6.54 -0.11
CA TYR A 47 -16.13 -5.63 -0.51
C TYR A 47 -15.78 -4.80 -1.76
N PHE A 48 -14.56 -4.90 -2.27
CA PHE A 48 -14.18 -4.22 -3.52
C PHE A 48 -14.86 -4.91 -4.70
N ASP A 49 -15.15 -4.14 -5.75
CA ASP A 49 -15.72 -4.67 -6.98
C ASP A 49 -14.73 -5.59 -7.70
N ASN A 50 -13.43 -5.23 -7.65
CA ASN A 50 -12.32 -6.05 -8.11
C ASN A 50 -11.06 -5.76 -7.28
N ILE A 51 -10.09 -6.67 -7.37
CA ILE A 51 -8.74 -6.46 -6.82
C ILE A 51 -7.77 -6.48 -7.99
N GLU A 52 -7.12 -5.35 -8.23
CA GLU A 52 -6.09 -5.16 -9.26
C GLU A 52 -4.75 -5.75 -8.79
N PHE A 53 -4.46 -5.59 -7.50
CA PHE A 53 -3.14 -5.85 -6.97
C PHE A 53 -3.18 -6.33 -5.52
N LYS A 54 -2.30 -7.26 -5.19
CA LYS A 54 -2.06 -7.75 -3.82
C LYS A 54 -0.55 -7.86 -3.61
N LYS A 55 -0.05 -7.29 -2.51
CA LYS A 55 1.34 -7.43 -2.09
C LYS A 55 1.43 -7.50 -0.59
N ASN A 56 2.48 -8.15 -0.11
CA ASN A 56 2.80 -8.17 1.29
C ASN A 56 4.30 -8.06 1.49
N LYS A 57 4.69 -7.27 2.50
CA LYS A 57 6.04 -7.26 3.05
C LYS A 57 5.92 -7.19 4.57
N ARG A 58 6.32 -8.27 5.24
CA ARG A 58 6.19 -8.40 6.70
C ARG A 58 4.74 -8.13 7.15
N GLU A 59 4.52 -7.15 8.03
CA GLU A 59 3.21 -6.71 8.54
C GLU A 59 2.42 -5.82 7.57
N PHE A 60 3.03 -5.34 6.48
CA PHE A 60 2.38 -4.47 5.49
C PHE A 60 1.77 -5.31 4.38
N TYR A 61 0.48 -5.65 4.51
CA TYR A 61 -0.34 -6.25 3.47
C TYR A 61 -1.11 -5.15 2.77
N THR A 62 -1.10 -5.14 1.44
CA THR A 62 -1.72 -4.10 0.62
C THR A 62 -2.57 -4.75 -0.45
N HIS A 63 -3.86 -4.43 -0.48
CA HIS A 63 -4.75 -4.76 -1.59
C HIS A 63 -5.25 -3.46 -2.24
N THR A 64 -5.06 -3.33 -3.55
CA THR A 64 -5.56 -2.21 -4.35
C THR A 64 -6.57 -2.73 -5.37
N GLY A 65 -7.66 -2.01 -5.55
CA GLY A 65 -8.72 -2.37 -6.48
C GLY A 65 -9.70 -1.22 -6.65
N THR A 66 -10.95 -1.52 -7.00
CA THR A 66 -11.99 -0.49 -7.12
C THR A 66 -13.17 -0.76 -6.20
N LEU A 67 -13.78 0.30 -5.66
CA LEU A 67 -15.03 0.26 -4.93
C LEU A 67 -15.96 1.32 -5.50
N ARG A 68 -17.09 0.90 -6.08
CA ARG A 68 -18.06 1.77 -6.75
C ARG A 68 -17.43 2.61 -7.86
N GLY A 69 -16.52 1.99 -8.62
CA GLY A 69 -15.80 2.63 -9.72
C GLY A 69 -14.67 3.58 -9.30
N GLU A 70 -14.41 3.75 -8.00
CA GLU A 70 -13.29 4.54 -7.50
C GLU A 70 -12.13 3.63 -7.06
N ARG A 71 -10.91 3.95 -7.49
CA ARG A 71 -9.71 3.20 -7.10
C ARG A 71 -9.36 3.43 -5.63
N ILE A 72 -9.21 2.35 -4.88
CA ILE A 72 -9.00 2.37 -3.43
C ILE A 72 -7.99 1.30 -3.01
N THR A 73 -7.23 1.60 -1.96
CA THR A 73 -6.30 0.66 -1.33
C THR A 73 -6.74 0.41 0.12
N VAL A 74 -6.63 -0.84 0.58
CA VAL A 74 -6.57 -1.15 2.01
C VAL A 74 -5.19 -1.71 2.33
N MET A 75 -4.57 -1.21 3.40
CA MET A 75 -3.23 -1.61 3.82
C MET A 75 -3.14 -1.83 5.33
N SER A 76 -2.45 -2.88 5.76
CA SER A 76 -2.11 -3.05 7.18
C SER A 76 -0.83 -2.30 7.54
N THR A 77 -0.80 -1.73 8.75
CA THR A 77 0.33 -0.98 9.30
C THR A 77 0.97 -1.67 10.49
N GLY A 78 0.46 -2.80 10.97
CA GLY A 78 0.93 -3.39 12.22
C GLY A 78 0.48 -2.59 13.44
N ILE A 79 1.32 -2.57 14.49
CA ILE A 79 1.04 -1.92 15.78
C ILE A 79 2.20 -0.98 16.09
N GLY A 80 1.91 0.25 16.51
CA GLY A 80 2.93 1.25 16.84
C GLY A 80 2.79 2.50 15.98
N THR A 81 3.26 3.64 16.49
CA THR A 81 3.23 4.92 15.76
C THR A 81 4.40 5.05 14.79
N GLU A 82 5.43 4.24 14.97
CA GLU A 82 6.61 4.15 14.12
C GLU A 82 6.36 3.45 12.78
N ASN A 83 5.26 2.69 12.66
CA ASN A 83 4.85 1.98 11.46
C ASN A 83 3.89 2.80 10.58
#